data_AF-A0AAU3MAZ5-F1
#
_entry.id   AF-A0AAU3MAZ5-F1
#
_cell.length_a   1.000
_cell.length_b   1.000
_cell.length_c   1.000
_cell.angle_alpha   90.00
_cell.angle_beta   90.00
_cell.angle_gamma   90.00
#
_symmetry.space_group_name_H-M   'P 1'
#
loop_
_entity.id
_entity.type
_entity.pdbx_description
1 polymer ?
#
loop_
_entity_poly.entity_id
_entity_poly.type
_entity_poly.pdbx_seq_one_letter_code
_entity_poly.pdbx_strand_id
1 'polypeptide(L)' 'MLISHSVDGDALHVTLHHNVEVSTRVAAAVEIEALVHTHRPSRVTV' A
#
# COMPACT_ATOMS: atom_id res chain seq x y z
N MET A 1 -3.26 9.03 -7.27
CA MET A 1 -3.10 7.85 -6.40
C MET A 1 -1.88 8.10 -5.54
N LEU A 2 -2.00 7.96 -4.22
CA LEU A 2 -0.93 8.27 -3.27
C LEU A 2 0.14 7.16 -3.26
N ILE A 3 -0.26 5.97 -3.68
CA ILE A 3 0.56 4.77 -3.72
C ILE A 3 0.42 4.08 -5.08
N SER A 4 1.49 3.42 -5.53
CA SER A 4 1.39 2.33 -6.51
C SER A 4 1.59 1.01 -5.81
N HIS A 5 1.13 -0.08 -6.44
CA HIS A 5 1.37 -1.41 -5.92
C HIS A 5 1.62 -2.42 -7.03
N SER A 6 2.32 -3.49 -6.67
CA SER A 6 2.45 -4.70 -7.47
C SER A 6 2.31 -5.91 -6.56
N VAL A 7 1.68 -6.97 -7.07
CA VAL A 7 1.55 -8.24 -6.37
C VAL A 7 2.50 -9.24 -7.01
N ASP A 8 3.41 -9.80 -6.21
CA ASP A 8 4.32 -10.86 -6.62
C ASP A 8 4.09 -12.10 -5.75
N GLY A 9 3.43 -13.11 -6.33
CA GLY A 9 2.97 -14.28 -5.59
C GLY A 9 2.06 -13.89 -4.42
N ASP A 10 2.57 -14.07 -3.21
CA ASP A 10 1.86 -13.79 -1.95
C ASP A 10 2.39 -12.52 -1.25
N ALA A 11 3.20 -11.73 -1.95
CA ALA A 11 3.74 -10.47 -1.48
C ALA A 11 3.05 -9.28 -2.16
N LEU A 12 2.59 -8.32 -1.37
CA LEU A 12 2.15 -7.01 -1.84
C LEU A 12 3.30 -6.02 -1.67
N HIS A 13 3.79 -5.49 -2.79
CA HIS A 13 4.74 -4.40 -2.84
C HIS A 13 3.98 -3.10 -3.05
N VAL A 14 4.19 -2.14 -2.18
CA VAL A 14 3.61 -0.80 -2.24
C VAL A 14 4.75 0.18 -2.43
N THR A 15 4.54 1.18 -3.26
CA THR A 15 5.48 2.28 -3.45
C THR A 15 4.75 3.58 -3.15
N LEU A 16 5.30 4.40 -2.25
CA LEU A 16 4.76 5.73 -1.95
C LEU A 16 5.31 6.74 -2.97
N HIS A 17 4.43 7.42 -3.71
CA HIS A 17 4.85 8.28 -4.83
C HIS A 17 5.30 9.69 -4.41
N HIS A 18 4.81 10.16 -3.27
CA HIS A 18 5.16 11.45 -2.68
C HIS A 18 5.67 11.22 -1.27
N ASN A 19 6.44 12.18 -0.74
CA ASN A 19 6.80 12.18 0.66
C ASN A 19 5.49 12.26 1.44
N VAL A 20 5.07 11.14 2.07
CA VAL A 20 3.78 11.06 2.73
C VAL A 20 3.81 11.94 3.96
N GLU A 21 3.37 13.18 3.76
CA GLU A 21 3.20 14.16 4.81
C GLU A 21 2.27 13.58 5.88
N VAL A 22 2.43 14.03 7.12
CA VAL A 22 1.59 13.58 8.25
C VAL A 22 0.10 13.68 7.93
N SER A 23 -0.29 14.70 7.16
CA SER A 23 -1.65 14.93 6.64
C SER A 23 -2.17 13.84 5.69
N THR A 24 -1.29 13.18 4.94
CA THR A 24 -1.66 12.20 3.90
C THR A 24 -1.39 10.74 4.31
N ARG A 25 -0.76 10.51 5.47
CA ARG A 25 -0.46 9.16 5.99
C ARG A 25 -1.71 8.32 6.23
N VAL A 26 -2.76 8.94 6.74
CA VAL A 26 -4.04 8.25 7.00
C VAL A 26 -4.66 7.79 5.68
N ALA A 27 -4.64 8.64 4.65
CA ALA A 27 -5.17 8.27 3.33
C ALA A 27 -4.34 7.14 2.69
N ALA A 28 -3.01 7.20 2.77
CA ALA A 28 -2.15 6.12 2.28
C ALA A 28 -2.39 4.80 3.02
N ALA A 29 -2.58 4.83 4.35
CA ALA A 29 -2.88 3.64 5.14
C ALA A 29 -4.21 2.99 4.74
N VAL A 30 -5.24 3.79 4.50
CA VAL A 30 -6.55 3.29 4.03
C VAL A 30 -6.43 2.64 2.64
N GLU A 31 -5.66 3.22 1.72
CA GLU A 31 -5.41 2.60 0.42
C GLU A 31 -4.65 1.27 0.56
N ILE A 32 -3.65 1.18 1.45
CA ILE A 32 -2.93 -0.07 1.71
C ILE A 32 -3.85 -1.14 2.33
N GLU A 33 -4.70 -0.79 3.30
CA GLU A 33 -5.64 -1.73 3.90
C GLU A 33 -6.60 -2.32 2.86
N ALA A 34 -7.11 -1.48 1.94
CA ALA A 34 -7.95 -1.96 0.85
C ALA A 34 -7.23 -2.97 -0.05
N LEU A 35 -5.94 -2.75 -0.33
CA LEU A 35 -5.11 -3.67 -1.11
C LEU A 35 -4.84 -4.99 -0.37
N VAL A 36 -4.57 -4.94 0.93
CA VAL A 36 -4.37 -6.12 1.77
C VAL A 36 -5.65 -6.95 1.84
N HIS A 37 -6.80 -6.31 2.03
CA HIS A 37 -8.07 -7.03 2.06
C HIS A 37 -8.39 -7.68 0.70
N THR A 38 -8.03 -7.02 -0.39
CA THR A 38 -8.28 -7.51 -1.76
C THR A 38 -7.39 -8.69 -2.13
N HIS A 39 -6.07 -8.57 -1.90
CA HIS A 39 -5.09 -9.55 -2.38
C HIS A 39 -4.74 -10.60 -1.33
N ARG A 40 -5.09 -10.36 -0.05
CA ARG A 40 -4.76 -11.21 1.11
C ARG A 40 -3.31 -11.72 1.12
N PRO A 41 -2.33 -10.82 0.94
CA PRO A 41 -0.93 -11.23 0.91
C PRO A 41 -0.49 -11.72 2.29
N SER A 42 0.41 -12.70 2.35
CA SER A 42 1.11 -13.04 3.60
C SER A 42 2.15 -11.99 4.01
N ARG A 43 2.63 -11.18 3.06
CA ARG A 43 3.62 -10.14 3.34
C ARG A 43 3.35 -8.84 2.60
N VAL A 44 3.46 -7.73 3.31
CA VAL A 44 3.38 -6.38 2.73
C VAL A 44 4.75 -5.70 2.86
N THR A 45 5.23 -5.13 1.77
CA THR A 45 6.46 -4.33 1.72
C THR A 45 6.09 -2.95 1.17
N VAL A 46 6.51 -1.89 1.85
CA VAL A 46 6.22 -0.48 1.49
C VAL A 46 7.53 0.25 1.23
#